data_AF-A0A914KFB2-F1
#
_entry.id   AF-A0A914KFB2-F1
#
_cell.length_a   1.000
_cell.length_b   1.000
_cell.length_c   1.000
_cell.angle_alpha   90.00
_cell.angle_beta   90.00
_cell.angle_gamma   90.00
#
_symmetry.space_group_name_H-M   'P 1'
#
loop_
_entity.id
_entity.type
_entity.pdbx_description
1 polymer ?
#
loop_
_entity_poly.entity_id
_entity_poly.type
_entity_poly.pdbx_seq_one_letter_code
_entity_poly.pdbx_strand_id
1 'polypeptide(L)'
;MNLNKCGTRTFPGTGHTILAATHPGMYKFFNVPEDRKHMPMAAATTYVVLNNTAGRQVMDKLVNCSMTKECMAPDGANLWCKQPDVYNDKYADCHRYDQSALALALAECTGNFTDFQIGTDLVSVSREVPWNLQTLK
;
A
#
# COMPACT_ATOMS: atom_id res chain seq x y z
N MET A 1 0.23 -18.70 12.46
CA MET A 1 0.18 -17.47 11.65
C MET A 1 0.61 -16.29 12.51
N ASN A 2 1.64 -15.55 12.11
CA ASN A 2 2.04 -14.32 12.81
C ASN A 2 1.09 -13.20 12.39
N LEU A 3 0.21 -12.76 13.30
CA LEU A 3 -0.84 -11.75 13.08
C LEU A 3 -0.31 -10.33 12.82
N ASN A 4 1.01 -10.17 12.72
CA ASN A 4 1.71 -8.88 12.60
C ASN A 4 2.02 -8.48 11.15
N LYS A 5 1.50 -9.21 10.16
CA LYS A 5 1.62 -8.87 8.74
C LYS A 5 0.30 -8.29 8.25
N CYS A 6 0.34 -7.13 7.59
CA CYS A 6 -0.86 -6.48 7.08
C CYS A 6 -1.49 -7.38 6.03
N GLY A 7 -2.72 -7.81 6.29
CA GLY A 7 -3.41 -8.83 5.48
C GLY A 7 -3.89 -8.27 4.16
N THR A 8 -3.02 -7.63 3.39
CA THR A 8 -3.32 -6.98 2.11
C THR A 8 -2.53 -7.65 1.02
N ARG A 9 -2.95 -7.64 -0.24
CA ARG A 9 -2.17 -8.24 -1.34
C ARG A 9 -2.24 -7.31 -2.54
N THR A 10 -1.10 -6.80 -3.00
CA THR A 10 -1.03 -5.84 -4.13
C THR A 10 -0.35 -6.46 -5.36
N PHE A 11 -0.75 -6.05 -6.55
CA PHE A 11 -0.20 -6.54 -7.84
C PHE A 11 0.98 -5.65 -8.30
N PRO A 12 1.71 -5.96 -9.41
CA PRO A 12 3.17 -5.80 -9.55
C PRO A 12 3.72 -4.41 -9.25
N GLY A 13 5.03 -4.35 -8.95
CA GLY A 13 5.75 -3.09 -8.73
C GLY A 13 5.69 -2.17 -9.96
N THR A 14 5.68 -0.87 -9.70
CA THR A 14 5.53 0.18 -10.73
C THR A 14 6.83 0.61 -11.39
N GLY A 15 7.97 0.04 -10.98
CA GLY A 15 9.30 0.46 -11.44
C GLY A 15 9.82 1.73 -10.74
N HIS A 16 9.10 2.25 -9.74
CA HIS A 16 9.52 3.39 -8.93
C HIS A 16 9.19 3.18 -7.45
N THR A 17 9.80 4.00 -6.58
CA THR A 17 9.57 3.95 -5.14
C THR A 17 8.32 4.74 -4.72
N ILE A 18 7.93 4.59 -3.45
CA ILE A 18 6.86 5.41 -2.85
C ILE A 18 7.25 6.88 -2.92
N LEU A 19 8.50 7.20 -2.52
CA LEU A 19 9.06 8.55 -2.54
C LEU A 19 8.96 9.22 -3.91
N ALA A 20 9.27 8.49 -4.97
CA ALA A 20 9.31 9.06 -6.30
C ALA A 20 7.95 9.59 -6.78
N ALA A 21 6.84 8.96 -6.37
CA ALA A 21 5.53 9.25 -6.95
C ALA A 21 4.45 9.62 -5.92
N THR A 22 4.85 9.97 -4.70
CA THR A 22 3.96 10.46 -3.63
C THR A 22 4.27 11.93 -3.34
N HIS A 23 3.25 12.79 -3.49
CA HIS A 23 3.38 14.22 -3.20
C HIS A 23 3.75 14.44 -1.73
N PRO A 24 4.73 15.31 -1.41
CA PRO A 24 5.19 15.52 -0.03
C PRO A 24 4.06 15.87 0.96
N GLY A 25 3.04 16.58 0.48
CA GLY A 25 1.86 16.94 1.27
C GLY A 25 1.03 15.76 1.81
N MET A 26 1.13 14.56 1.24
CA MET A 26 0.40 13.37 1.71
C MET A 26 1.05 12.74 2.95
N TYR A 27 2.37 12.87 3.14
CA TYR A 27 3.07 12.19 4.25
C TYR A 27 2.58 12.61 5.64
N LYS A 28 2.03 13.82 5.80
CA LYS A 28 1.51 14.28 7.10
C LYS A 28 0.29 13.48 7.60
N PHE A 29 -0.36 12.71 6.73
CA PHE A 29 -1.54 11.90 7.08
C PHE A 29 -1.19 10.45 7.49
N PHE A 30 0.08 10.06 7.33
CA PHE A 30 0.54 8.70 7.58
C PHE A 30 1.79 8.72 8.47
N ASN A 31 1.93 7.73 9.35
CA ASN A 31 3.12 7.60 10.20
C ASN A 31 4.11 6.60 9.60
N VAL A 32 4.78 7.02 8.52
CA VAL A 32 5.70 6.15 7.75
C VAL A 32 7.16 6.52 8.05
N PRO A 33 7.97 5.59 8.58
CA PRO A 33 9.42 5.75 8.70
C PRO A 33 10.09 6.11 7.36
N GLU A 34 11.16 6.91 7.41
CA GLU A 34 11.82 7.44 6.20
C GLU A 34 12.33 6.34 5.27
N ASP A 35 12.93 5.28 5.83
CA ASP A 35 13.44 4.12 5.10
C ASP A 35 12.35 3.43 4.26
N ARG A 36 11.10 3.44 4.74
CA ARG A 36 9.98 2.83 4.02
C ARG A 36 9.49 3.65 2.84
N LYS A 37 9.82 4.93 2.75
CA LYS A 37 9.49 5.76 1.58
C LYS A 37 10.30 5.33 0.35
N HIS A 38 11.47 4.74 0.53
CA HIS A 38 12.32 4.23 -0.54
C HIS A 38 11.93 2.83 -1.03
N MET A 39 10.85 2.24 -0.51
CA MET A 39 10.38 0.94 -0.96
C MET A 39 9.68 1.02 -2.30
N PRO A 40 9.64 -0.07 -3.09
CA PRO A 40 8.91 -0.11 -4.35
C PRO A 40 7.42 0.20 -4.17
N MET A 41 6.85 1.07 -5.01
CA MET A 41 5.42 1.35 -5.02
C MET A 41 4.69 0.23 -5.78
N ALA A 42 3.67 -0.36 -5.17
CA ALA A 42 2.81 -1.34 -5.83
C ALA A 42 1.82 -0.66 -6.80
N ALA A 43 1.41 -1.36 -7.87
CA ALA A 43 0.55 -0.78 -8.90
C ALA A 43 -0.84 -0.34 -8.42
N ALA A 44 -1.33 -0.83 -7.28
CA ALA A 44 -2.65 -0.55 -6.70
C ALA A 44 -3.86 -0.77 -7.63
N THR A 45 -3.67 -1.37 -8.81
CA THR A 45 -4.72 -1.65 -9.80
C THR A 45 -5.77 -2.63 -9.28
N THR A 46 -5.30 -3.61 -8.52
CA THR A 46 -6.12 -4.58 -7.80
C THR A 46 -5.47 -4.80 -6.45
N TYR A 47 -6.26 -5.02 -5.40
CA TYR A 47 -5.76 -5.55 -4.15
C TYR A 47 -6.84 -6.30 -3.40
N VAL A 48 -6.43 -7.25 -2.56
CA VAL A 48 -7.32 -7.99 -1.66
C VAL A 48 -6.99 -7.57 -0.24
N VAL A 49 -8.00 -7.19 0.53
CA VAL A 49 -7.86 -6.93 1.97
C VAL A 49 -8.56 -8.03 2.74
N LEU A 50 -7.79 -8.70 3.61
CA LEU A 50 -8.30 -9.71 4.52
C LEU A 50 -9.06 -9.03 5.65
N ASN A 51 -10.19 -9.62 6.04
CA ASN A 51 -11.00 -9.15 7.15
C ASN A 51 -10.37 -9.51 8.51
N ASN A 52 -9.27 -8.86 8.84
CA ASN A 52 -8.58 -8.96 10.12
C ASN A 52 -8.19 -7.55 10.62
N THR A 53 -7.61 -7.45 11.82
CA THR A 53 -7.24 -6.16 12.43
C THR A 53 -6.37 -5.31 11.51
N ALA A 54 -5.34 -5.90 10.91
CA ALA A 54 -4.40 -5.17 10.07
C ALA A 54 -5.03 -4.74 8.73
N GLY A 55 -5.87 -5.58 8.12
CA GLY A 55 -6.63 -5.21 6.92
C GLY A 55 -7.63 -4.08 7.18
N ARG A 56 -8.32 -4.11 8.34
CA ARG A 56 -9.20 -3.01 8.76
C ARG A 56 -8.42 -1.71 8.97
N GLN A 57 -7.25 -1.77 9.61
CA GLN A 57 -6.37 -0.59 9.76
C GLN A 57 -5.97 0.02 8.41
N VAL A 58 -5.61 -0.80 7.42
CA VAL A 58 -5.31 -0.31 6.07
C VAL A 58 -6.55 0.34 5.44
N MET A 59 -7.72 -0.30 5.54
CA MET A 59 -8.96 0.27 4.99
C MET A 59 -9.36 1.57 5.68
N ASP A 60 -9.24 1.66 7.00
CA ASP A 60 -9.55 2.86 7.77
C ASP A 60 -8.67 4.03 7.30
N LYS A 61 -7.38 3.78 7.06
CA LYS A 61 -6.45 4.79 6.52
C LYS A 61 -6.84 5.23 5.11
N LEU A 62 -7.18 4.29 4.23
CA LEU A 62 -7.61 4.58 2.86
C LEU A 62 -8.90 5.41 2.82
N VAL A 63 -9.90 5.01 3.61
CA VAL A 63 -11.18 5.71 3.71
C VAL A 63 -10.99 7.10 4.31
N ASN A 64 -10.22 7.25 5.39
CA ASN A 64 -9.97 8.57 5.97
C ASN A 64 -9.22 9.50 5.00
N CYS A 65 -8.25 8.96 4.25
CA CYS A 65 -7.53 9.74 3.24
C CYS A 65 -8.43 10.14 2.07
N SER A 66 -9.32 9.26 1.59
CA SER A 66 -10.24 9.58 0.49
C SER A 66 -11.26 10.65 0.84
N MET A 67 -11.60 10.78 2.12
CA MET A 67 -12.50 11.81 2.63
C MET A 67 -11.83 13.19 2.83
N THR A 68 -10.50 13.26 2.72
CA THR A 68 -9.73 14.50 2.90
C THR A 68 -9.02 14.86 1.60
N LYS A 69 -9.48 15.92 0.92
CA LYS A 69 -8.92 16.34 -0.38
C LYS A 69 -7.41 16.52 -0.32
N GLU A 70 -6.90 17.17 0.72
CA GLU A 70 -5.48 17.44 0.90
C GLU A 70 -4.65 16.18 1.16
N CYS A 71 -5.28 15.07 1.58
CA CYS A 71 -4.63 13.77 1.66
C CYS A 71 -4.54 13.15 0.28
N MET A 72 -5.68 12.95 -0.39
CA MET A 72 -5.74 12.21 -1.66
C MET A 72 -5.15 12.99 -2.85
N ALA A 73 -5.31 14.31 -2.86
CA ALA A 73 -4.89 15.21 -3.93
C ALA A 73 -4.39 16.54 -3.32
N PRO A 74 -3.21 16.55 -2.67
CA PRO A 74 -2.63 17.78 -2.14
C PRO A 74 -2.50 18.87 -3.22
N ASP A 75 -2.52 20.15 -2.81
CA ASP A 75 -2.32 21.26 -3.74
C ASP A 75 -0.98 21.13 -4.48
N GLY A 76 -1.03 21.26 -5.81
CA GLY A 76 0.13 21.04 -6.69
C GLY A 76 0.32 19.60 -7.17
N ALA A 77 -0.53 18.65 -6.75
CA ALA A 77 -0.49 17.28 -7.26
C ALA A 77 -0.63 17.22 -8.79
N ASN A 78 0.26 16.46 -9.42
CA ASN A 78 0.31 16.27 -10.87
C ASN A 78 0.47 14.78 -11.19
N LEU A 79 -0.32 14.22 -12.10
CA LEU A 79 -0.22 12.80 -12.44
C LEU A 79 1.09 12.45 -13.17
N TRP A 80 1.64 13.39 -13.95
CA TRP A 80 2.75 13.17 -14.86
C TRP A 80 4.08 13.58 -14.23
N CYS A 81 4.98 12.60 -14.09
CA CYS A 81 6.31 12.82 -13.52
C CYS A 81 7.19 13.63 -14.47
N LYS A 82 7.74 14.73 -13.95
CA LYS A 82 8.64 15.61 -14.71
C LYS A 82 10.09 15.13 -14.67
N GLN A 83 10.42 14.31 -13.68
CA GLN A 83 11.75 13.74 -13.51
C GLN A 83 11.65 12.20 -13.53
N PRO A 84 11.35 11.59 -14.69
CA PRO A 84 11.26 10.14 -14.77
C PRO A 84 12.55 9.48 -14.27
N ASP A 85 13.73 10.04 -14.54
CA ASP A 85 14.99 9.36 -14.24
C ASP A 85 15.33 9.20 -12.75
N VAL A 86 14.56 9.80 -11.82
CA VAL A 86 14.83 9.74 -10.36
C VAL A 86 13.98 8.72 -9.60
N TYR A 87 13.48 7.68 -10.28
CA TYR A 87 12.51 6.71 -9.78
C TYR A 87 12.78 6.07 -8.41
N ASN A 88 14.01 6.08 -7.89
CA ASN A 88 14.36 5.39 -6.64
C ASN A 88 14.65 6.33 -5.45
N ASP A 89 15.25 7.50 -5.69
CA ASP A 89 15.92 8.24 -4.62
C ASP A 89 15.27 9.58 -4.28
N LYS A 90 14.44 10.13 -5.17
CA LYS A 90 13.87 11.48 -5.02
C LYS A 90 12.45 11.56 -5.54
N TYR A 91 11.71 12.52 -5.02
CA TYR A 91 10.39 12.90 -5.51
C TYR A 91 10.46 13.39 -6.97
N ALA A 92 9.70 12.77 -7.87
CA ALA A 92 9.75 13.01 -9.31
C ALA A 92 8.77 14.10 -9.80
N ASP A 93 8.29 14.95 -8.89
CA ASP A 93 7.32 16.02 -9.14
C ASP A 93 5.97 15.51 -9.70
N CYS A 94 5.52 14.36 -9.21
CA CYS A 94 4.22 13.76 -9.54
C CYS A 94 3.57 13.03 -8.36
N HIS A 95 2.28 12.74 -8.51
CA HIS A 95 1.46 12.11 -7.50
C HIS A 95 0.57 11.03 -8.07
N ARG A 96 0.63 9.84 -7.47
CA ARG A 96 -0.20 8.68 -7.86
C ARG A 96 -1.43 8.47 -6.98
N TYR A 97 -1.94 9.52 -6.33
CA TYR A 97 -3.25 9.53 -5.64
C TYR A 97 -3.50 8.31 -4.75
N ASP A 98 -4.51 7.50 -5.07
CA ASP A 98 -4.93 6.30 -4.33
C ASP A 98 -3.82 5.24 -4.26
N GLN A 99 -2.99 5.10 -5.29
CA GLN A 99 -1.81 4.24 -5.28
C GLN A 99 -0.79 4.70 -4.21
N SER A 100 -0.60 6.02 -4.07
CA SER A 100 0.24 6.58 -3.00
C SER A 100 -0.38 6.35 -1.62
N ALA A 101 -1.69 6.60 -1.47
CA ALA A 101 -2.39 6.39 -0.20
C ALA A 101 -2.33 4.92 0.24
N LEU A 102 -2.53 3.98 -0.68
CA LEU A 102 -2.38 2.55 -0.43
C LEU A 102 -0.94 2.22 -0.05
N ALA A 103 0.04 2.70 -0.81
CA ALA A 103 1.44 2.42 -0.51
C ALA A 103 1.85 2.93 0.88
N LEU A 104 1.39 4.11 1.30
CA LEU A 104 1.65 4.64 2.64
C LEU A 104 0.87 3.91 3.75
N ALA A 105 -0.39 3.55 3.52
CA ALA A 105 -1.17 2.76 4.47
C ALA A 105 -0.52 1.40 4.73
N LEU A 106 -0.01 0.77 3.66
CA LEU A 106 0.78 -0.43 3.74
C LEU A 106 2.10 -0.16 4.48
N ALA A 107 2.85 0.87 4.07
CA ALA A 107 4.12 1.34 4.66
C ALA A 107 4.06 1.54 6.18
N GLU A 108 2.99 2.17 6.66
CA GLU A 108 2.74 2.40 8.09
C GLU A 108 2.42 1.09 8.82
N CYS A 109 1.64 0.22 8.18
CA CYS A 109 1.12 -0.99 8.78
C CYS A 109 2.19 -2.11 8.94
N THR A 110 3.11 -2.33 7.98
CA THR A 110 4.09 -3.43 8.08
C THR A 110 5.49 -3.02 8.51
N GLY A 111 6.09 -3.79 9.42
CA GLY A 111 7.52 -3.75 9.73
C GLY A 111 8.45 -4.28 8.62
N ASN A 112 7.92 -4.88 7.54
CA ASN A 112 8.69 -5.32 6.36
C ASN A 112 7.77 -5.85 5.23
N PHE A 113 8.00 -5.42 3.99
CA PHE A 113 7.09 -5.56 2.83
C PHE A 113 7.33 -6.78 1.94
N THR A 114 8.22 -7.68 2.32
CA THR A 114 8.66 -8.79 1.44
C THR A 114 7.56 -9.81 1.10
N ASP A 115 6.35 -9.68 1.65
CA ASP A 115 5.25 -10.65 1.50
C ASP A 115 4.16 -10.27 0.47
N PHE A 116 4.28 -9.15 -0.25
CA PHE A 116 3.19 -8.68 -1.12
C PHE A 116 3.34 -8.94 -2.62
N GLN A 117 4.39 -9.61 -3.08
CA GLN A 117 4.52 -9.93 -4.50
C GLN A 117 3.80 -11.23 -4.84
N ILE A 118 2.78 -11.13 -5.69
CA ILE A 118 2.25 -12.25 -6.46
C ILE A 118 3.07 -12.33 -7.74
N GLY A 119 3.92 -13.35 -7.89
CA GLY A 119 4.22 -13.84 -9.24
C GLY A 119 2.89 -14.26 -9.89
N THR A 120 2.73 -14.09 -11.20
CA THR A 120 1.48 -14.24 -11.98
C THR A 120 0.69 -15.54 -11.81
N ASP A 121 1.11 -16.45 -10.94
CA ASP A 121 0.46 -17.70 -10.65
C ASP A 121 -0.72 -17.52 -9.68
N LEU A 122 -1.86 -18.01 -10.13
CA LEU A 122 -3.11 -18.13 -9.41
C LEU A 122 -2.87 -18.66 -7.98
N VAL A 123 -3.37 -17.89 -7.01
CA VAL A 123 -3.77 -18.31 -5.65
C VAL A 123 -3.27 -19.69 -5.20
N SER A 124 -2.13 -19.74 -4.50
CA SER A 124 -1.90 -20.74 -3.45
C SER A 124 -2.04 -20.06 -2.09
N VAL A 125 -3.30 -19.78 -1.70
CA VAL A 125 -3.61 -19.71 -0.27
C VAL A 125 -3.43 -21.14 0.23
N SER A 126 -2.32 -21.42 0.93
CA SER A 126 -2.21 -22.65 1.71
C SER A 126 -3.31 -22.61 2.78
N ARG A 127 -4.47 -23.20 2.45
CA ARG A 127 -5.47 -23.57 3.44
C ARG A 127 -4.83 -24.63 4.34
N GLU A 128 -4.37 -24.24 5.51
CA GLU A 128 -4.66 -25.05 6.70
C GLU A 128 -5.91 -24.47 7.34
N VAL A 129 -7.05 -24.72 6.71
CA VAL A 129 -8.35 -24.64 7.38
C VAL A 129 -8.62 -26.05 7.88
N PRO A 130 -8.54 -26.34 9.19
CA PRO A 130 -9.08 -27.58 9.71
C PRO A 130 -10.59 -27.53 9.44
N TRP A 131 -11.05 -28.32 8.47
CA TRP A 131 -12.47 -28.53 8.26
C TRP A 131 -13.02 -29.37 9.41
N ASN A 132 -13.29 -28.75 10.55
CA ASN A 132 -14.09 -29.35 11.60
C ASN A 132 -15.49 -28.73 11.52
N LEU A 133 -16.32 -29.25 10.60
CA LEU A 133 -17.74 -28.93 10.44
C LEU A 133 -18.59 -29.45 11.61
N GLN A 134 -18.23 -29.12 12.87
CA GLN A 134 -18.98 -29.61 14.04
C GLN A 134 -19.29 -28.59 15.13
N THR A 135 -19.09 -27.28 14.91
CA THR A 135 -19.54 -26.27 15.88
C THR A 135 -20.31 -25.14 15.21
N LEU A 136 -21.44 -25.52 14.59
CA LEU A 136 -22.66 -24.73 14.67
C LEU A 136 -23.67 -25.60 15.42
N LYS A 137 -23.81 -25.34 16.72
CA LYS A 137 -25.00 -25.68 17.50
C LYS A 137 -25.72 -24.39 17.80
#